data_AF-A0A0F3KZC7-F1
#
_entry.id   AF-A0A0F3KZC7-F1
#
_cell.length_a   1.000
_cell.length_b   1.000
_cell.length_c   1.000
_cell.angle_alpha   90.00
_cell.angle_beta   90.00
_cell.angle_gamma   90.00
#
_symmetry.space_group_name_H-M   'P 1'
#
loop_
_entity.id
_entity.type
_entity.pdbx_description
1 polymer ?
#
loop_
_entity_poly.entity_id
_entity_poly.type
_entity_poly.pdbx_seq_one_letter_code
_entity_poly.pdbx_strand_id
1 'polypeptide(L)' 'MHEMTPRRTVALIALAWLAGGMLLLLLTPLSGRSEALGWSATFWLLLAPMSVLVALRPRLPVELLLGLFRR' A
#
# COMPACT_ATOMS: atom_id res chain seq x y z
N MET A 1 -21.43 -13.61 13.60
CA MET A 1 -20.61 -12.58 12.92
C MET A 1 -19.16 -12.94 13.17
N HIS A 2 -18.35 -13.19 12.13
CA HIS A 2 -16.92 -13.46 12.33
C HIS A 2 -16.27 -12.15 12.83
N GLU A 3 -15.87 -12.11 14.10
CA GLU A 3 -15.19 -10.93 14.64
C GLU A 3 -13.86 -10.75 13.91
N MET A 4 -13.75 -9.67 13.15
CA MET A 4 -12.51 -9.34 12.46
C MET A 4 -11.52 -8.78 13.46
N THR A 5 -10.33 -9.38 13.54
CA THR A 5 -9.27 -8.83 14.37
C THR A 5 -8.89 -7.42 13.85
N PRO A 6 -8.56 -6.46 14.72
CA PRO A 6 -8.23 -5.09 14.29
C PRO A 6 -7.14 -5.05 13.23
N ARG A 7 -6.14 -5.92 13.34
CA ARG A 7 -5.05 -6.05 12.36
C ARG A 7 -5.54 -6.46 10.98
N ARG A 8 -6.53 -7.36 10.90
CA ARG A 8 -7.12 -7.81 9.63
C ARG A 8 -7.90 -6.68 8.97
N THR A 9 -8.66 -5.92 9.74
CA THR A 9 -9.39 -4.75 9.25
C THR A 9 -8.44 -3.70 8.67
N VAL A 10 -7.37 -3.35 9.39
CA VAL A 10 -6.36 -2.39 8.89
C VAL A 10 -5.70 -2.91 7.60
N ALA A 11 -5.36 -4.20 7.54
CA ALA A 11 -4.80 -4.79 6.32
C ALA A 11 -5.75 -4.68 5.12
N LEU A 12 -7.04 -4.96 5.32
CA LEU A 12 -8.04 -4.85 4.26
C LEU A 12 -8.22 -3.40 3.79
N ILE A 13 -8.25 -2.44 4.72
CA ILE A 13 -8.31 -1.01 4.38
C ILE A 13 -7.08 -0.60 3.58
N ALA A 14 -5.88 -0.99 4.02
CA ALA A 14 -4.64 -0.66 3.33
C ALA A 14 -4.57 -1.29 1.93
N LEU A 15 -5.06 -2.53 1.75
CA LEU A 15 -5.16 -3.17 0.44
C LEU A 15 -6.17 -2.48 -0.48
N ALA A 16 -7.35 -2.12 0.03
CA ALA A 16 -8.35 -1.39 -0.74
C ALA A 16 -7.83 -0.01 -1.16
N TRP A 17 -7.14 0.69 -0.25
CA TRP A 17 -6.45 1.94 -0.55
C TRP A 17 -5.40 1.74 -1.65
N LEU A 18 -4.51 0.74 -1.52
CA LEU A 18 -3.48 0.47 -2.52
C LEU A 18 -4.09 0.20 -3.90
N ALA A 19 -5.14 -0.62 -3.96
CA ALA A 19 -5.83 -0.94 -5.20
C ALA A 19 -6.49 0.31 -5.83
N GLY A 20 -7.21 1.10 -5.02
CA GLY A 20 -7.82 2.35 -5.47
C GLY A 20 -6.79 3.38 -5.92
N GLY A 21 -5.68 3.51 -5.19
CA GLY A 21 -4.58 4.41 -5.52
C GLY A 21 -3.86 4.03 -6.81
N MET A 22 -3.61 2.74 -7.02
CA MET A 22 -3.06 2.21 -8.28
C MET A 22 -4.02 2.50 -9.44
N LEU A 23 -5.31 2.22 -9.28
CA LEU A 23 -6.32 2.51 -10.30
C LEU A 23 -6.38 4.00 -10.65
N LEU A 24 -6.34 4.89 -9.65
CA LEU A 24 -6.32 6.33 -9.86
C LEU A 24 -5.08 6.79 -10.64
N LEU A 25 -3.90 6.25 -10.31
CA LEU A 25 -2.65 6.57 -11.02
C LEU A 25 -2.63 6.02 -12.45
N LEU A 26 -3.29 4.88 -12.71
CA LEU A 26 -3.43 4.32 -14.06
C LEU A 26 -4.39 5.14 -14.92
N LEU A 27 -5.53 5.53 -14.36
CA LEU A 27 -6.60 6.22 -15.10
C LEU A 27 -6.34 7.72 -15.23
N THR A 28 -5.56 8.29 -14.31
CA THR A 28 -5.33 9.74 -14.24
C THR A 28 -3.83 9.97 -14.25
N PRO A 29 -3.27 10.68 -15.25
CA PRO A 29 -1.89 11.16 -15.19
C PRO A 29 -1.81 12.26 -14.13
N LEU A 30 -1.84 11.85 -12.86
CA LEU A 30 -1.63 12.71 -11.72
C LEU A 30 -0.20 13.24 -11.81
N SER A 31 -0.08 14.57 -11.77
CA SER A 31 1.21 15.25 -11.80
C SER A 31 2.14 14.65 -10.74
N GLY A 32 3.32 14.16 -11.16
CA GLY A 32 4.26 13.47 -10.27
C GLY A 32 4.75 14.30 -9.06
N ARG A 33 4.50 15.61 -9.07
CA ARG A 33 4.74 16.53 -7.95
C ARG A 33 3.49 17.39 -7.75
N SER A 34 2.76 17.13 -6.67
CA SER A 34 1.74 18.07 -6.17
C SER A 34 2.37 18.88 -5.05
N GLU A 35 2.66 20.15 -5.31
CA GLU A 35 3.13 21.09 -4.27
C GLU A 35 2.09 21.27 -3.15
N ALA A 36 0.81 20.98 -3.43
CA ALA A 36 -0.29 21.09 -2.47
C ALA A 36 -0.32 20.00 -1.38
N LEU A 37 0.33 18.84 -1.58
CA LEU A 37 0.23 17.68 -0.69
C LEU A 37 1.49 17.47 0.18
N GLY A 38 2.51 18.32 0.03
CA GLY A 38 3.83 18.18 0.64
C GLY A 38 4.67 17.03 0.05
N TRP A 39 4.06 15.86 -0.15
CA TRP A 39 4.62 14.67 -0.82
C TRP A 39 3.83 14.34 -2.10
N SER A 40 4.43 13.60 -3.04
CA SER A 40 3.79 13.28 -4.33
C SER A 40 2.50 12.47 -4.19
N ALA A 41 1.60 12.58 -5.16
CA ALA A 41 0.38 11.74 -5.20
C ALA A 41 0.73 10.24 -5.18
N THR A 42 1.81 9.85 -5.87
CA THR A 42 2.34 8.48 -5.88
C THR A 42 2.75 8.02 -4.48
N PHE A 43 3.36 8.89 -3.67
CA PHE A 43 3.70 8.56 -2.28
C PHE A 43 2.45 8.23 -1.47
N TRP A 44 1.44 9.10 -1.51
CA TRP A 44 0.22 8.93 -0.73
C TRP A 44 -0.62 7.74 -1.17
N LEU A 45 -0.64 7.44 -2.46
CA LEU A 45 -1.48 6.37 -3.03
C LEU A 45 -0.82 5.00 -3.01
N LEU A 46 0.52 4.92 -3.00
CA LEU A 46 1.25 3.66 -3.00
C LEU A 46 2.09 3.46 -1.74
N LEU A 47 3.01 4.39 -1.45
CA LEU A 47 4.01 4.17 -0.41
C LEU A 47 3.39 4.20 0.99
N ALA A 48 2.43 5.09 1.24
CA ALA A 48 1.71 5.14 2.51
C ALA A 48 0.96 3.82 2.83
N PRO A 49 0.06 3.30 1.97
CA PRO A 49 -0.61 2.02 2.24
C PRO A 49 0.36 0.83 2.27
N MET A 50 1.41 0.81 1.45
CA MET A 50 2.45 -0.23 1.54
C MET A 50 3.15 -0.19 2.90
N SER A 51 3.52 1.00 3.41
CA SER A 51 4.19 1.13 4.71
C SER A 51 3.34 0.60 5.87
N VAL A 52 2.02 0.78 5.82
CA VAL A 52 1.07 0.22 6.79
C VAL A 52 1.07 -1.31 6.73
N LEU A 53 1.06 -1.90 5.53
CA LEU A 53 1.13 -3.36 5.37
C LEU A 53 2.46 -3.92 5.89
N VAL A 54 3.58 -3.24 5.63
CA VAL A 54 4.89 -3.63 6.19
C VAL A 54 4.88 -3.50 7.71
N ALA A 55 4.32 -2.44 8.28
CA ALA A 55 4.25 -2.27 9.73
C ALA A 55 3.44 -3.39 10.42
N LEU A 56 2.39 -3.92 9.76
CA LEU A 56 1.61 -5.05 10.26
C LEU A 56 2.41 -6.38 10.26
N ARG A 57 3.32 -6.56 9.28
CA ARG A 57 4.18 -7.75 9.15
C ARG A 57 5.56 -7.35 8.58
N PRO A 58 6.50 -6.90 9.42
CA PRO A 58 7.75 -6.28 8.96
C PRO A 58 8.70 -7.23 8.24
N ARG A 59 8.58 -8.54 8.48
CA ARG A 59 9.40 -9.56 7.80
C ARG A 59 8.86 -9.97 6.43
N LEU A 60 7.59 -9.65 6.12
CA LEU A 60 6.93 -10.06 4.89
C LEU A 60 7.68 -9.63 3.61
N PRO A 61 8.20 -8.39 3.48
CA PRO A 61 8.89 -7.97 2.25
C PRO A 61 10.13 -8.82 1.97
N VAL A 62 10.91 -9.11 3.02
CA VAL A 62 12.11 -9.95 2.94
C VAL A 62 11.74 -11.39 2.59
N GLU A 63 10.68 -11.93 3.20
CA GLU A 63 10.18 -13.27 2.89
C GLU A 63 9.70 -13.39 1.43
N LEU A 64 9.01 -12.37 0.90
CA LEU A 64 8.58 -12.32 -0.50
C LEU A 64 9.77 -12.20 -1.46
N LEU A 65 10.74 -11.34 -1.16
CA LEU A 65 12.00 -11.20 -1.91
C LEU A 65 12.75 -12.54 -1.95
N LEU A 66 12.97 -13.16 -0.79
CA LEU A 66 13.61 -14.48 -0.70
C LEU A 66 12.83 -15.55 -1.46
N GLY A 67 11.49 -15.48 -1.45
CA GLY A 67 10.63 -16.37 -2.24
C GLY A 67 10.78 -16.16 -3.76
N LEU A 68 10.97 -14.91 -4.21
CA LEU A 68 11.23 -14.59 -5.62
C LEU A 68 12.58 -15.13 -6.09
N PHE A 69 13.63 -15.00 -5.26
CA PHE A 69 14.99 -15.49 -5.58
C PHE A 69 15.15 -17.02 -5.50
N ARG A 70 14.18 -17.74 -4.93
CA ARG A 70 14.17 -19.21 -4.87
C ARG A 70 13.41 -19.87 -6.03
N ARG A 71 12.88 -19.09 -6.97
CA ARG A 71 12.30 -19.59 -8.23
C ARG A 71 13.34 -19.56 -9.34
#